data_AF-A0A2R8EZV4-F1
#
_entry.id   AF-A0A2R8EZV4-F1
#
_cell.length_a   1.000
_cell.length_b   1.000
_cell.length_c   1.000
_cell.angle_alpha   90.00
_cell.angle_beta   90.00
_cell.angle_gamma   90.00
#
_symmetry.space_group_name_H-M   'P 1'
#
loop_
_entity.id
_entity.type
_entity.pdbx_description
1 polymer ?
#
loop_
_entity_poly.entity_id
_entity_poly.type
_entity_poly.pdbx_seq_one_letter_code
_entity_poly.pdbx_strand_id
1 'polypeptide(L)' 'MEFECKIHMSQNDKLFILYDAKGTNTEGDEIIAEVISYFEFNDQKIFKIHGQVYLLKGNPSDVDLSQE' A
#
# COMPACT_ATOMS: atom_id res chain seq x y z
N MET A 1 10.05 -0.71 -6.91
CA MET A 1 9.43 -0.48 -5.60
C MET A 1 9.79 -1.64 -4.73
N GLU A 2 10.53 -1.39 -3.67
CA GLU A 2 10.85 -2.39 -2.65
C GLU A 2 9.83 -2.26 -1.53
N PHE A 3 9.36 -3.38 -0.98
CA PHE A 3 8.52 -3.38 0.20
C PHE A 3 8.99 -4.39 1.23
N GLU A 4 8.83 -4.03 2.50
CA GLU A 4 9.13 -4.89 3.64
C GLU A 4 7.82 -5.25 4.36
N CYS A 5 7.43 -6.52 4.30
CA CYS A 5 6.20 -6.98 4.93
C CYS A 5 6.39 -7.10 6.46
N LYS A 6 5.61 -6.34 7.22
CA LYS A 6 5.58 -6.40 8.70
C LYS A 6 4.58 -7.41 9.20
N ILE A 7 3.39 -7.43 8.61
CA ILE A 7 2.29 -8.31 9.00
C ILE A 7 1.67 -8.89 7.75
N HIS A 8 1.46 -10.21 7.77
CA HIS A 8 0.72 -10.94 6.76
C HIS A 8 -0.26 -11.89 7.45
N MET A 9 -1.55 -11.63 7.28
CA MET A 9 -2.62 -12.46 7.83
C MET A 9 -3.58 -12.85 6.72
N SER A 10 -3.80 -14.14 6.53
CA SER A 10 -4.75 -14.67 5.55
C SER A 10 -5.76 -15.58 6.23
N GLN A 11 -7.04 -15.40 5.92
CA GLN A 11 -8.12 -16.28 6.39
C GLN A 11 -9.17 -16.44 5.28
N ASN A 12 -9.38 -17.68 4.83
CA ASN A 12 -10.24 -18.00 3.69
C ASN A 12 -9.88 -17.12 2.49
N ASP A 13 -10.87 -16.45 1.90
CA ASP A 13 -10.70 -15.54 0.77
C ASP A 13 -10.35 -14.10 1.19
N LYS A 14 -9.70 -13.92 2.35
CA LYS A 14 -9.33 -12.59 2.86
C LYS A 14 -7.83 -12.53 3.17
N LEU A 15 -7.24 -11.39 2.85
CA LEU A 15 -5.83 -11.11 3.09
C LEU A 15 -5.68 -9.72 3.67
N PHE A 16 -4.94 -9.61 4.76
CA PHE A 16 -4.50 -8.37 5.38
C PHE A 16 -2.98 -8.32 5.36
N ILE A 17 -2.43 -7.22 4.86
CA ILE A 17 -0.98 -6.96 4.82
C ILE A 17 -0.70 -5.57 5.39
N LEU A 18 0.29 -5.49 6.27
CA LEU A 18 0.97 -4.26 6.67
C LEU A 18 2.40 -4.32 6.14
N TYR A 19 2.83 -3.33 5.38
CA TYR A 19 4.18 -3.27 4.84
C TYR A 19 4.71 -1.86 4.75
N ASP A 20 6.04 -1.70 4.84
CA ASP A 20 6.69 -0.47 4.46
C ASP A 20 6.97 -0.49 2.96
N ALA A 21 6.59 0.58 2.26
CA ALA A 21 6.87 0.81 0.86
C ALA A 21 7.94 1.89 0.72
N LYS A 22 8.91 1.66 -0.17
CA LYS A 22 9.94 2.62 -0.51
C LYS A 22 9.93 2.93 -2.01
N GLY A 23 9.99 4.21 -2.33
CA GLY A 23 10.00 4.71 -3.70
C GLY A 23 10.68 6.06 -3.83
N THR A 24 10.50 6.64 -5.01
CA THR A 24 11.04 7.95 -5.37
C THR A 24 9.95 8.71 -6.12
N ASN A 25 9.75 9.98 -5.81
CA ASN A 25 8.80 10.82 -6.54
C ASN A 25 9.37 11.22 -7.93
N THR A 26 8.60 11.98 -8.71
CA THR A 26 9.01 12.44 -10.05
C THR A 26 10.20 13.41 -10.04
N GLU A 27 10.49 14.02 -8.89
CA GLU A 27 11.61 14.96 -8.70
C GLU A 27 12.90 14.26 -8.25
N GLY A 28 12.83 12.96 -7.91
CA GLY A 28 13.97 12.20 -7.43
C GLY A 28 14.07 12.09 -5.91
N ASP A 29 13.10 12.63 -5.17
CA ASP A 29 13.08 12.58 -3.70
C ASP A 29 12.58 11.24 -3.19
N GLU A 30 13.20 10.76 -2.12
CA GLU A 30 12.86 9.49 -1.48
C GLU A 30 11.51 9.57 -0.74
N ILE A 31 10.61 8.65 -1.07
CA ILE A 31 9.33 8.44 -0.38
C ILE A 31 9.42 7.13 0.42
N ILE A 32 8.96 7.18 1.67
CA ILE A 32 8.77 6.02 2.54
C ILE A 32 7.36 6.08 3.12
N ALA A 33 6.61 5.00 3.03
CA ALA A 33 5.25 4.93 3.55
C ALA A 33 5.00 3.60 4.26
N GLU A 34 4.19 3.64 5.30
CA GLU A 34 3.56 2.45 5.85
C GLU A 34 2.20 2.26 5.16
N VAL A 35 1.95 1.05 4.64
CA VAL A 35 0.76 0.73 3.88
C VAL A 35 0.01 -0.40 4.54
N ILE A 36 -1.26 -0.14 4.83
CA ILE A 36 -2.23 -1.16 5.24
C ILE A 36 -3.04 -1.52 4.00
N SER A 37 -3.16 -2.81 3.71
CA SER A 37 -3.97 -3.32 2.61
C SER A 37 -4.80 -4.52 3.03
N TYR A 38 -6.08 -4.50 2.67
CA TYR A 38 -7.04 -5.58 2.89
C TYR A 38 -7.66 -5.96 1.55
N PHE A 39 -7.58 -7.25 1.22
CA PHE A 39 -8.09 -7.83 -0.02
C PHE A 39 -9.13 -8.89 0.32
N GLU A 40 -10.23 -8.90 -0.43
CA GLU A 40 -11.14 -10.05 -0.50
C GLU A 40 -11.08 -10.66 -1.91
N PHE A 41 -11.07 -11.98 -1.98
CA PHE A 41 -10.95 -12.77 -3.20
C PHE A 41 -12.24 -13.52 -3.52
N ASN A 42 -12.52 -13.69 -4.80
CA ASN A 42 -13.60 -14.53 -5.32
C ASN A 42 -13.06 -15.23 -6.56
N ASP A 43 -13.13 -16.56 -6.61
CA ASP A 43 -12.51 -17.37 -7.67
C ASP A 43 -11.04 -17.00 -7.95
N GLN A 44 -10.26 -16.85 -6.88
CA GLN A 44 -8.83 -16.47 -6.91
C GLN A 44 -8.55 -15.07 -7.51
N LYS A 45 -9.58 -14.26 -7.72
CA LYS A 45 -9.45 -12.87 -8.19
C LYS A 45 -9.79 -11.91 -7.06
N ILE A 46 -9.04 -10.83 -6.96
CA ILE A 46 -9.36 -9.75 -6.02
C ILE A 46 -10.70 -9.13 -6.46
N PHE A 47 -11.71 -9.16 -5.59
CA PHE A 47 -13.01 -8.51 -5.86
C PHE A 47 -13.21 -7.25 -5.02
N LYS A 48 -12.47 -7.09 -3.93
CA LYS A 48 -12.54 -5.93 -3.04
C LYS A 48 -11.17 -5.59 -2.49
N ILE A 49 -10.86 -4.30 -2.48
CA ILE A 49 -9.62 -3.76 -1.95
C ILE A 49 -9.99 -2.60 -1.03
N HIS A 50 -9.40 -2.59 0.16
CA HIS A 50 -9.34 -1.43 1.05
C HIS A 50 -7.88 -1.21 1.38
N GLY A 51 -7.45 0.05 1.36
CA GLY A 51 -6.08 0.39 1.71
C GLY A 51 -6.01 1.76 2.36
N GLN A 52 -4.98 1.93 3.18
CA GLN A 52 -4.62 3.21 3.75
C GLN A 52 -3.10 3.34 3.71
N VAL A 53 -2.64 4.52 3.32
CA VAL A 53 -1.22 4.86 3.25
C VAL A 53 -0.95 5.93 4.30
N TYR A 54 0.12 5.73 5.07
CA TYR A 54 0.66 6.72 5.97
C TYR A 54 2.10 7.04 5.56
N LEU A 55 2.35 8.29 5.14
CA LEU A 55 3.68 8.73 4.78
C LEU A 55 4.58 8.85 6.01
N LEU A 56 5.70 8.13 5.97
CA LEU A 56 6.79 8.26 6.95
C LEU A 56 7.82 9.29 6.48
N LYS A 57 8.02 9.40 5.16
CA LYS A 57 8.88 10.37 4.49
C LYS A 57 8.32 10.68 3.11
N GLY A 58 8.32 11.96 2.74
CA GLY A 58 7.75 12.47 1.48
C GLY A 58 6.82 13.65 1.76
N ASN A 59 6.34 14.26 0.69
CA ASN A 59 5.34 15.32 0.72
C ASN A 59 3.94 14.68 0.70
N PRO A 60 2.94 15.19 1.45
CA PRO A 60 1.55 14.77 1.30
C PRO A 60 1.03 14.74 -0.15
N SER A 61 1.53 15.61 -1.03
CA SER A 61 1.20 15.58 -2.46
C SER A 61 1.70 14.33 -3.19
N ASP A 62 2.74 13.66 -2.69
CA ASP A 62 3.28 12.43 -3.27
C ASP A 62 2.32 11.24 -3.16
N VAL A 63 1.33 11.31 -2.25
CA VAL A 63 0.26 10.31 -2.09
C VAL A 63 -1.12 10.84 -2.48
N ASP A 64 -1.21 12.12 -2.85
CA ASP A 64 -2.44 12.72 -3.33
C ASP A 64 -2.68 12.28 -4.77
N LEU A 65 -3.41 11.17 -4.93
CA LEU A 65 -3.97 10.74 -6.21
C LEU A 65 -5.18 11.62 -6.56
N SER A 66 -5.00 12.94 -6.59
CA SER A 66 -6.00 13.83 -7.16
C SER A 66 -6.26 13.36 -8.60
N GLN A 67 -7.44 12.77 -8.81
CA GLN A 67 -7.88 12.37 -10.13
C GLN A 67 -8.26 13.66 -10.87
N GLU A 68 -7.39 14.13 -11.75
CA GLU A 68 -7.84 14.85 -12.96
C GLU A 68 -8.19 13.84 -14.06
#